data_AF-A0A7Y3D193-F1
#
_entry.id   AF-A0A7Y3D193-F1
#
_cell.length_a   1.000
_cell.length_b   1.000
_cell.length_c   1.000
_cell.angle_alpha   90.00
_cell.angle_beta   90.00
_cell.angle_gamma   90.00
#
_symmetry.space_group_name_H-M   'P 1'
#
loop_
_entity.id
_entity.type
_entity.pdbx_description
1 polymer ?
#
loop_
_entity_poly.entity_id
_entity_poly.type
_entity_poly.pdbx_seq_one_letter_code
_entity_poly.pdbx_strand_id
1 'polypeptide(L)'
;METQLNQSQMKTQDLTRYRLKDTNAHWNLSPEELQRITVEKGMGKETNNGTLAINTGKFTGRSPQDRFLVKDDYTKDRVWWGKTNKAISPENFDYLQSEIENYFSGKEIYVRDGYVCADPKYRMNVRTITEYPWSNMFIYNMFLRPEASELEDFEEEWLVLCAPGYEAPEPSKVGLRQGNFSILNFTKKIALVGGSA
;
A
#
# COMPACT_ATOMS: atom_id res chain seq x y z
N MET A 1 -5.18 -28.85 -16.61
CA MET A 1 -5.48 -28.20 -15.31
C MET A 1 -4.24 -27.51 -14.76
N GLU A 2 -3.09 -28.20 -14.57
CA GLU A 2 -1.84 -27.57 -14.09
C GLU A 2 -1.35 -26.38 -14.94
N THR A 3 -1.46 -26.45 -16.26
CA THR A 3 -1.02 -25.37 -17.17
C THR A 3 -1.89 -24.11 -17.07
N GLN A 4 -3.16 -24.26 -16.67
CA GLN A 4 -4.12 -23.17 -16.51
C GLN A 4 -3.98 -22.50 -15.12
N LEU A 5 -3.78 -23.30 -14.06
CA LEU A 5 -3.44 -22.81 -12.72
C LEU A 5 -2.16 -21.96 -12.76
N ASN A 6 -1.11 -22.45 -13.41
CA ASN A 6 0.16 -21.72 -13.51
C ASN A 6 0.03 -20.41 -14.30
N GLN A 7 -0.84 -20.36 -15.32
CA GLN A 7 -1.10 -19.13 -16.08
C GLN A 7 -1.95 -18.13 -15.28
N SER A 8 -2.94 -18.58 -14.50
CA SER A 8 -3.74 -17.71 -13.63
C SER A 8 -2.91 -17.07 -12.52
N GLN A 9 -2.08 -17.85 -11.81
CA GLN A 9 -1.14 -17.34 -10.81
C GLN A 9 -0.12 -16.37 -11.39
N MET A 10 0.44 -16.65 -12.58
CA MET A 10 1.36 -15.72 -13.24
C MET A 10 0.67 -14.40 -13.64
N LYS A 11 -0.63 -14.42 -13.93
CA LYS A 11 -1.40 -13.23 -14.32
C LYS A 11 -1.75 -12.36 -13.11
N THR A 12 -2.13 -12.97 -11.98
CA THR A 12 -2.40 -12.24 -10.74
C THR A 12 -1.14 -11.62 -10.12
N GLN A 13 0.03 -12.24 -10.35
CA GLN A 13 1.32 -11.80 -9.82
C GLN A 13 2.12 -10.83 -10.73
N ASP A 14 1.56 -10.43 -11.87
CA ASP A 14 2.19 -9.43 -12.74
C ASP A 14 2.08 -8.02 -12.13
N LEU A 15 3.25 -7.45 -11.75
CA LEU A 15 3.38 -6.10 -11.21
C LEU A 15 3.69 -5.04 -12.27
N THR A 16 3.92 -5.43 -13.53
CA THR A 16 4.22 -4.48 -14.62
C THR A 16 3.05 -3.54 -14.91
N ARG A 17 1.81 -3.98 -14.62
CA ARG A 17 0.60 -3.13 -14.65
C ARG A 17 0.66 -1.94 -13.68
N TYR A 18 1.46 -2.03 -12.62
CA TYR A 18 1.72 -0.94 -11.68
C TYR A 18 3.04 -0.21 -11.99
N ARG A 19 3.61 -0.45 -13.18
CA ARG A 19 4.88 0.14 -13.65
C ARG A 19 6.09 -0.19 -12.76
N LEU A 20 5.98 -1.23 -11.94
CA LEU A 20 7.08 -1.75 -11.12
C LEU A 20 7.97 -2.66 -11.98
N LYS A 21 9.28 -2.46 -11.90
CA LYS A 21 10.28 -3.19 -12.69
C LYS A 21 11.27 -3.88 -11.77
N ASP A 22 11.70 -5.08 -12.15
CA ASP A 22 12.79 -5.82 -11.50
C ASP A 22 12.64 -5.97 -9.98
N THR A 23 11.41 -6.03 -9.47
CA THR A 23 11.11 -6.16 -8.04
C THR A 23 11.21 -7.61 -7.58
N ASN A 24 11.79 -7.83 -6.41
CA ASN A 24 11.67 -9.10 -5.71
C ASN A 24 10.39 -9.09 -4.84
N ALA A 25 9.28 -9.57 -5.39
CA ALA A 25 7.98 -9.47 -4.76
C ALA A 25 7.59 -10.74 -3.99
N HIS A 26 7.30 -10.57 -2.70
CA HIS A 26 6.81 -11.64 -1.84
C HIS A 26 5.29 -11.55 -1.68
N TRP A 27 4.57 -12.53 -2.21
CA TRP A 27 3.11 -12.52 -2.24
C TRP A 27 2.50 -13.28 -1.07
N ASN A 28 1.55 -12.65 -0.38
CA ASN A 28 0.65 -13.27 0.59
C ASN A 28 1.34 -14.14 1.66
N LEU A 29 2.59 -13.82 2.04
CA LEU A 29 3.35 -14.55 3.06
C LEU A 29 2.55 -14.74 4.36
N SER A 30 2.83 -15.82 5.08
CA SER A 30 2.22 -16.03 6.39
C SER A 30 2.68 -14.97 7.41
N PRO A 31 1.88 -14.70 8.47
CA PRO A 31 2.30 -13.83 9.58
C PRO A 31 3.61 -14.28 10.21
N GLU A 32 3.84 -15.59 10.32
CA GLU A 32 5.05 -16.19 10.88
C GLU A 32 6.28 -15.86 10.02
N GLU A 33 6.16 -15.97 8.69
CA GLU A 33 7.22 -15.58 7.76
C GLU A 33 7.51 -14.09 7.83
N LEU A 34 6.47 -13.25 7.84
CA LEU A 34 6.63 -11.80 7.91
C LEU A 34 7.27 -11.35 9.23
N GLN A 35 6.88 -11.96 10.35
CA GLN A 35 7.51 -11.72 11.66
C GLN A 35 8.98 -12.14 11.65
N ARG A 36 9.29 -13.34 11.15
CA ARG A 36 10.66 -13.84 11.02
C ARG A 36 11.53 -12.88 10.20
N ILE A 37 11.07 -12.49 9.00
CA ILE A 37 11.79 -11.55 8.12
C ILE A 37 11.97 -10.18 8.81
N THR A 38 10.94 -9.71 9.53
CA THR A 38 11.02 -8.44 10.28
C THR A 38 12.14 -8.47 11.33
N VAL A 39 12.23 -9.56 12.09
CA VAL A 39 13.25 -9.73 13.13
C VAL A 39 14.64 -9.91 12.52
N GLU A 40 14.78 -10.75 11.48
CA GLU A 40 16.04 -10.97 10.76
C GLU A 40 16.62 -9.69 10.16
N LYS A 41 15.75 -8.80 9.68
CA LYS A 41 16.14 -7.48 9.16
C LYS A 41 16.38 -6.42 10.23
N GLY A 42 16.23 -6.77 11.52
CA GLY A 42 16.38 -5.82 12.62
C GLY A 42 15.32 -4.73 12.66
N MET A 43 14.19 -4.91 11.96
CA MET A 43 13.09 -3.94 11.88
C MET A 43 12.09 -4.05 13.04
N GLY A 44 12.26 -5.05 13.90
CA GLY A 44 11.44 -5.29 15.08
C GLY A 44 12.10 -6.28 16.02
N LYS A 45 11.46 -6.51 17.16
CA LYS A 45 11.90 -7.49 18.16
C LYS A 45 10.72 -8.35 18.57
N GLU A 46 10.99 -9.62 18.78
CA GLU A 46 10.03 -10.51 19.41
C GLU A 46 10.06 -10.30 20.93
N THR A 47 8.88 -10.16 21.52
CA THR A 47 8.70 -10.07 22.98
C THR A 47 8.68 -11.47 23.59
N ASN A 48 8.78 -11.56 24.92
CA ASN A 48 8.84 -12.85 25.63
C ASN A 48 7.64 -13.78 25.37
N ASN A 49 6.50 -13.25 24.91
CA ASN A 49 5.30 -14.03 24.59
C ASN A 49 5.12 -14.31 23.08
N GLY A 50 6.14 -14.01 22.27
CA GLY A 50 6.11 -14.23 20.82
C GLY A 50 5.50 -13.09 20.00
N THR A 51 5.06 -11.99 20.63
CA THR A 51 4.49 -10.85 19.90
C THR A 51 5.61 -10.03 19.24
N LEU A 52 5.48 -9.72 17.96
CA LEU A 52 6.33 -8.76 17.26
C LEU A 52 6.08 -7.32 17.76
N ALA A 53 7.13 -6.67 18.24
CA ALA A 53 7.16 -5.25 18.58
C ALA A 53 8.00 -4.48 17.55
N ILE A 54 7.43 -3.42 16.98
CA ILE A 54 8.09 -2.54 16.01
C ILE A 54 8.12 -1.10 16.52
N ASN A 55 9.02 -0.28 15.96
CA ASN A 55 9.10 1.14 16.23
C ASN A 55 8.89 1.91 14.91
N THR A 56 7.82 2.70 14.82
CA THR A 56 7.48 3.52 13.63
C THR A 56 8.30 4.81 13.54
N GLY A 57 9.26 5.00 14.45
CA GLY A 57 10.18 6.12 14.45
C GLY A 57 9.49 7.45 14.74
N LYS A 58 9.64 8.41 13.83
CA LYS A 58 9.15 9.78 13.99
C LYS A 58 7.63 9.88 14.08
N PHE A 59 6.92 9.00 13.38
CA PHE A 59 5.46 9.04 13.27
C PHE A 59 4.84 7.97 14.16
N THR A 60 4.47 8.34 15.38
CA THR A 60 3.83 7.44 16.36
C THR A 60 2.29 7.48 16.30
N GLY A 61 1.75 8.15 15.29
CA GLY A 61 0.32 8.32 15.08
C GLY A 61 0.03 8.93 13.72
N ARG A 62 -1.24 9.22 13.47
CA ARG A 62 -1.66 9.84 12.21
C ARG A 62 -1.03 11.22 12.02
N SER A 63 -0.80 11.58 10.77
CA SER A 63 -0.42 12.93 10.34
C SER A 63 -1.57 13.60 9.57
N PRO A 64 -2.65 14.09 10.23
CA PRO A 64 -3.80 14.67 9.55
C PRO A 64 -3.44 15.81 8.59
N GLN A 65 -2.41 16.59 8.95
CA GLN A 65 -1.92 17.72 8.14
C GLN A 65 -1.18 17.29 6.88
N ASP A 66 -0.93 16.00 6.68
CA ASP A 66 -0.27 15.43 5.48
C ASP A 66 -1.16 14.42 4.73
N ARG A 67 -2.46 14.35 5.09
CA ARG A 67 -3.47 13.64 4.31
C ARG A 67 -4.06 14.53 3.20
N PHE A 68 -4.11 14.02 1.96
CA PHE A 68 -4.67 14.73 0.81
C PHE A 68 -5.65 13.85 0.03
N LEU A 69 -6.53 14.51 -0.73
CA LEU A 69 -7.41 13.87 -1.70
C LEU A 69 -7.14 14.51 -3.06
N VAL A 70 -7.05 13.70 -4.10
CA VAL A 70 -6.94 14.22 -5.47
C VAL A 70 -8.21 14.99 -5.79
N LYS A 71 -8.06 16.21 -6.31
CA LYS A 71 -9.16 17.06 -6.78
C LYS A 71 -9.22 17.03 -8.30
N ASP A 72 -10.05 16.14 -8.81
CA ASP A 72 -10.34 15.89 -10.22
C ASP A 72 -11.83 16.11 -10.53
N ASP A 73 -12.27 15.83 -11.76
CA ASP A 73 -13.67 15.97 -12.15
C ASP A 73 -14.64 15.08 -11.37
N TYR A 74 -14.17 13.94 -10.84
CA TYR A 74 -14.98 13.05 -10.02
C TYR A 74 -15.19 13.62 -8.62
N THR A 75 -14.16 14.21 -8.02
CA THR A 75 -14.15 14.60 -6.60
C THR A 75 -14.47 16.08 -6.37
N LYS A 76 -14.22 16.96 -7.36
CA LYS A 76 -14.28 18.43 -7.19
C LYS A 76 -15.57 18.95 -6.56
N ASP A 77 -16.71 18.34 -6.87
CA ASP A 77 -18.03 18.74 -6.36
C ASP A 77 -18.63 17.74 -5.34
N ARG A 78 -17.97 16.59 -5.11
CA ARG A 78 -18.46 15.51 -4.23
C ARG A 78 -17.78 15.50 -2.86
N VAL A 79 -16.58 16.04 -2.76
CA VAL A 79 -15.80 16.07 -1.52
C VAL A 79 -16.07 17.36 -0.76
N TRP A 80 -16.26 17.25 0.56
CA TRP A 80 -16.31 18.41 1.45
C TRP A 80 -14.90 18.96 1.67
N TRP A 81 -14.46 19.88 0.79
CA TRP A 81 -13.14 20.49 0.83
C TRP A 81 -12.95 21.44 2.02
N GLY A 82 -11.75 21.45 2.61
CA GLY A 82 -11.43 22.35 3.71
C GLY A 82 -10.12 21.97 4.39
N LYS A 83 -9.95 22.42 5.64
CA LYS A 83 -8.73 22.14 6.44
C LYS A 83 -8.46 20.63 6.62
N THR A 84 -9.53 19.82 6.66
CA THR A 84 -9.45 18.36 6.85
C THR A 84 -9.20 17.63 5.52
N ASN A 85 -9.97 17.96 4.48
CA ASN A 85 -9.83 17.37 3.15
C ASN A 85 -9.08 18.35 2.26
N LYS A 86 -7.75 18.22 2.28
CA LYS A 86 -6.83 19.04 1.48
C LYS A 86 -6.73 18.48 0.07
N ALA A 87 -6.84 19.36 -0.91
CA ALA A 87 -6.71 19.00 -2.32
C ALA A 87 -5.24 18.82 -2.70
N ILE A 88 -5.00 17.88 -3.61
CA ILE A 88 -3.80 17.82 -4.43
C ILE A 88 -4.24 17.67 -5.89
N SER A 89 -3.47 18.23 -6.84
CA SER A 89 -3.83 18.13 -8.26
C SER A 89 -3.59 16.71 -8.79
N PRO A 90 -4.31 16.29 -9.84
CA PRO A 90 -4.06 15.01 -10.50
C PRO A 90 -2.62 14.87 -11.00
N GLU A 91 -2.02 15.96 -11.51
CA GLU A 91 -0.66 15.96 -12.05
C GLU A 91 0.38 15.71 -10.95
N ASN A 92 0.22 16.36 -9.80
CA ASN A 92 1.09 16.16 -8.65
C ASN A 92 0.94 14.74 -8.07
N PHE A 93 -0.28 14.20 -8.05
CA PHE A 93 -0.50 12.81 -7.67
C PHE A 93 0.20 11.84 -8.63
N ASP A 94 0.06 12.06 -9.94
CA ASP A 94 0.66 11.20 -10.96
C ASP A 94 2.19 11.22 -10.89
N TYR A 95 2.77 12.40 -10.64
CA TYR A 95 4.19 12.55 -10.37
C TYR A 95 4.62 11.75 -9.12
N LEU A 96 3.96 11.96 -7.97
CA LEU A 96 4.28 11.24 -6.74
C LEU A 96 4.08 9.73 -6.86
N GLN A 97 3.05 9.29 -7.59
CA GLN A 97 2.83 7.89 -7.90
C GLN A 97 4.02 7.32 -8.68
N SER A 98 4.47 8.02 -9.73
CA SER A 98 5.62 7.58 -10.53
C SER A 98 6.91 7.52 -9.71
N GLU A 99 7.09 8.42 -8.76
CA GLU A 99 8.22 8.41 -7.83
C GLU A 99 8.21 7.18 -6.92
N ILE A 100 7.04 6.81 -6.37
CA ILE A 100 6.90 5.58 -5.57
C ILE A 100 7.14 4.32 -6.41
N GLU A 101 6.65 4.30 -7.65
CA GLU A 101 6.87 3.17 -8.56
C GLU A 101 8.36 3.01 -8.91
N ASN A 102 9.05 4.12 -9.18
CA ASN A 102 10.50 4.14 -9.39
C ASN A 102 11.24 3.70 -8.12
N TYR A 103 10.80 4.17 -6.95
CA TYR A 103 11.38 3.82 -5.65
C TYR A 103 11.26 2.32 -5.35
N PHE A 104 10.14 1.70 -5.69
CA PHE A 104 9.94 0.26 -5.52
C PHE A 104 10.66 -0.59 -6.56
N SER A 105 10.90 -0.06 -7.76
CA SER A 105 11.59 -0.81 -8.82
C SER A 105 13.00 -1.22 -8.37
N GLY A 106 13.37 -2.49 -8.60
CA GLY A 106 14.62 -3.07 -8.12
C GLY A 106 14.66 -3.42 -6.62
N LYS A 107 13.59 -3.17 -5.86
CA LYS A 107 13.51 -3.49 -4.43
C LYS A 107 12.83 -4.81 -4.15
N GLU A 108 13.11 -5.31 -2.96
CA GLU A 108 12.28 -6.31 -2.31
C GLU A 108 11.03 -5.65 -1.72
N ILE A 109 9.87 -6.20 -2.04
CA ILE A 109 8.55 -5.69 -1.65
C ILE A 109 7.65 -6.84 -1.19
N TYR A 110 6.59 -6.50 -0.46
CA TYR A 110 5.63 -7.48 0.03
C TYR A 110 4.24 -7.10 -0.47
N VAL A 111 3.59 -8.04 -1.14
CA VAL A 111 2.28 -7.84 -1.75
C VAL A 111 1.26 -8.66 -0.98
N ARG A 112 0.13 -8.05 -0.65
CA ARG A 112 -0.99 -8.72 0.00
C ARG A 112 -2.31 -8.39 -0.66
N ASP A 113 -3.04 -9.45 -0.95
CA ASP A 113 -4.43 -9.40 -1.38
C ASP A 113 -5.34 -9.66 -0.18
N GLY A 114 -6.34 -8.79 -0.03
CA GLY A 114 -7.28 -8.81 1.08
C GLY A 114 -8.60 -8.19 0.68
N TYR A 115 -9.58 -8.24 1.57
CA TYR A 115 -10.81 -7.48 1.39
C TYR A 115 -11.18 -6.67 2.62
N VAL A 116 -11.89 -5.58 2.35
CA VAL A 116 -12.53 -4.73 3.35
C VAL A 116 -14.03 -4.86 3.22
N CYS A 117 -14.73 -4.74 4.35
CA CYS A 117 -16.15 -5.05 4.52
C CYS A 117 -16.46 -6.57 4.46
N ALA A 118 -17.17 -7.08 5.48
CA ALA A 118 -17.51 -8.49 5.60
C ALA A 118 -18.78 -8.88 4.83
N ASP A 119 -19.63 -7.91 4.49
CA ASP A 119 -20.82 -8.16 3.67
C ASP A 119 -20.41 -8.40 2.21
N PRO A 120 -20.66 -9.59 1.62
CA PRO A 120 -20.26 -9.90 0.26
C PRO A 120 -20.75 -8.90 -0.79
N LYS A 121 -21.89 -8.22 -0.55
CA LYS A 121 -22.45 -7.23 -1.48
C LYS A 121 -21.62 -5.94 -1.53
N TYR A 122 -20.95 -5.60 -0.44
CA TYR A 122 -20.20 -4.35 -0.27
C TYR A 122 -18.70 -4.60 -0.04
N ARG A 123 -18.28 -5.85 -0.17
CA ARG A 123 -16.88 -6.28 -0.08
C ARG A 123 -16.09 -5.58 -1.19
N MET A 124 -14.93 -5.03 -0.84
CA MET A 124 -14.00 -4.48 -1.81
C MET A 124 -12.69 -5.23 -1.74
N ASN A 125 -12.21 -5.69 -2.89
CA ASN A 125 -10.90 -6.31 -3.03
C ASN A 125 -9.81 -5.22 -2.98
N VAL A 126 -8.83 -5.40 -2.11
CA VAL A 126 -7.72 -4.45 -1.93
C VAL A 126 -6.40 -5.18 -2.08
N ARG A 127 -5.56 -4.72 -3.01
CA ARG A 127 -4.17 -5.12 -3.11
C ARG A 127 -3.29 -4.10 -2.45
N THR A 128 -2.41 -4.55 -1.58
CA THR A 128 -1.47 -3.68 -0.86
C THR A 128 -0.05 -4.09 -1.17
N ILE A 129 0.76 -3.16 -1.68
CA ILE A 129 2.18 -3.31 -1.94
C ILE A 129 2.91 -2.46 -0.91
N THR A 130 3.76 -3.11 -0.10
CA THR A 130 4.45 -2.48 1.02
C THR A 130 5.96 -2.66 0.91
N GLU A 131 6.71 -1.65 1.33
CA GLU A 131 8.17 -1.72 1.47
C GLU A 131 8.61 -2.71 2.56
N TYR A 132 7.89 -2.77 3.68
CA TYR A 132 8.31 -3.51 4.86
C TYR A 132 7.43 -4.72 5.17
N PRO A 133 8.03 -5.81 5.69
CA PRO A 133 7.29 -7.04 6.02
C PRO A 133 6.27 -6.81 7.13
N TRP A 134 6.61 -6.02 8.15
CA TRP A 134 5.69 -5.72 9.25
C TRP A 134 4.52 -4.85 8.81
N SER A 135 4.70 -3.97 7.81
CA SER A 135 3.59 -3.20 7.23
C SER A 135 2.63 -4.14 6.50
N ASN A 136 3.14 -5.16 5.81
CA ASN A 136 2.31 -6.20 5.19
C ASN A 136 1.56 -7.05 6.24
N MET A 137 2.22 -7.38 7.36
CA MET A 137 1.62 -8.11 8.49
C MET A 137 0.52 -7.29 9.16
N PHE A 138 0.68 -5.96 9.25
CA PHE A 138 -0.38 -5.08 9.71
C PHE A 138 -1.64 -5.20 8.83
N ILE A 139 -1.47 -5.23 7.50
CA ILE A 139 -2.60 -5.43 6.58
C ILE A 139 -3.24 -6.81 6.77
N TYR A 140 -2.46 -7.87 6.96
CA TYR A 140 -3.00 -9.21 7.27
C TYR A 140 -3.92 -9.21 8.50
N ASN A 141 -3.53 -8.48 9.55
CA ASN A 141 -4.28 -8.41 10.79
C ASN A 141 -5.55 -7.57 10.65
N MET A 142 -5.50 -6.51 9.86
CA MET A 142 -6.59 -5.52 9.77
C MET A 142 -7.62 -5.84 8.70
N PHE A 143 -7.22 -6.47 7.60
CA PHE A 143 -8.12 -6.82 6.49
C PHE A 143 -8.56 -8.28 6.59
N LEU A 144 -9.66 -8.59 5.91
CA LEU A 144 -10.17 -9.94 5.82
C LEU A 144 -9.40 -10.71 4.74
N ARG A 145 -9.29 -12.03 4.92
CA ARG A 145 -8.34 -12.90 4.21
C ARG A 145 -9.05 -13.74 3.14
N PRO A 146 -8.64 -13.65 1.86
CA PRO A 146 -9.16 -14.53 0.81
C PRO A 146 -8.85 -15.98 1.11
N GLU A 147 -9.80 -16.84 0.79
CA GLU A 147 -9.52 -18.26 0.66
C GLU A 147 -8.56 -18.50 -0.50
N ALA A 148 -7.83 -19.61 -0.47
CA ALA A 148 -6.85 -19.92 -1.52
C ALA A 148 -7.47 -19.90 -2.93
N SER A 149 -8.71 -20.40 -3.07
CA SER A 149 -9.45 -20.37 -4.34
C SER A 149 -9.85 -18.97 -4.80
N GLU A 150 -10.01 -18.02 -3.88
CA GLU A 150 -10.32 -16.63 -4.23
C GLU A 150 -9.09 -15.85 -4.71
N LEU A 151 -7.88 -16.36 -4.44
CA LEU A 151 -6.62 -15.73 -4.88
C LEU A 151 -6.29 -16.00 -6.35
N GLU A 152 -6.78 -17.11 -6.92
CA GLU A 152 -6.48 -17.52 -8.31
C GLU A 152 -6.94 -16.47 -9.32
N ASP A 153 -8.11 -15.88 -9.07
CA ASP A 153 -8.75 -14.86 -9.91
C ASP A 153 -8.88 -13.51 -9.18
N PHE A 154 -7.97 -13.20 -8.25
CA PHE A 154 -8.04 -11.96 -7.50
C PHE A 154 -7.80 -10.74 -8.39
N GLU A 155 -8.82 -9.88 -8.48
CA GLU A 155 -8.74 -8.56 -9.08
C GLU A 155 -8.97 -7.50 -8.02
N GLU A 156 -8.00 -6.61 -7.85
CA GLU A 156 -8.08 -5.50 -6.92
C GLU A 156 -9.04 -4.42 -7.43
N GLU A 157 -9.92 -3.96 -6.56
CA GLU A 157 -10.66 -2.72 -6.80
C GLU A 157 -9.86 -1.52 -6.35
N TRP A 158 -9.11 -1.65 -5.26
CA TRP A 158 -8.25 -0.61 -4.72
C TRP A 158 -6.81 -1.09 -4.61
N LEU A 159 -5.88 -0.21 -4.98
CA LEU A 159 -4.46 -0.41 -4.79
C LEU A 159 -3.96 0.47 -3.64
N VAL A 160 -3.19 -0.11 -2.74
CA VAL A 160 -2.44 0.62 -1.71
C VAL A 160 -0.96 0.48 -2.01
N LEU A 161 -0.27 1.60 -2.19
CA LEU A 161 1.18 1.66 -2.32
C LEU A 161 1.74 2.32 -1.05
N CYS A 162 2.44 1.55 -0.23
CA CYS A 162 2.95 1.97 1.07
C CYS A 162 4.49 1.92 1.11
N ALA A 163 5.12 3.09 0.98
CA ALA A 163 6.56 3.28 0.96
C ALA A 163 7.02 4.22 2.10
N PRO A 164 7.01 3.76 3.36
CA PRO A 164 7.42 4.58 4.49
C PRO A 164 8.84 5.17 4.37
N GLY A 165 9.74 4.50 3.65
CA GLY A 165 11.12 4.94 3.43
C GLY A 165 11.30 5.95 2.29
N TYR A 166 10.23 6.34 1.58
CA TYR A 166 10.29 7.40 0.57
C TYR A 166 9.81 8.72 1.16
N GLU A 167 10.68 9.73 1.21
CA GLU A 167 10.29 11.12 1.50
C GLU A 167 10.40 11.97 0.24
N ALA A 168 9.37 12.76 -0.07
CA ALA A 168 9.39 13.68 -1.20
C ALA A 168 10.50 14.75 -0.99
N PRO A 169 11.48 14.87 -1.90
CA PRO A 169 12.64 15.74 -1.70
C PRO A 169 12.31 17.24 -1.77
N GLU A 170 11.33 17.62 -2.59
CA GLU A 170 10.88 19.02 -2.75
C GLU A 170 9.36 19.15 -2.52
N PRO A 171 8.85 18.98 -1.28
CA PRO A 171 7.43 18.87 -0.98
C PRO A 171 6.59 20.03 -1.52
N SER A 172 7.09 21.26 -1.40
CA SER A 172 6.37 22.47 -1.80
C SER A 172 6.11 22.53 -3.30
N LYS A 173 6.98 21.94 -4.14
CA LYS A 173 6.80 21.90 -5.60
C LYS A 173 5.63 21.02 -6.04
N VAL A 174 5.28 20.03 -5.22
CA VAL A 174 4.22 19.05 -5.47
C VAL A 174 2.99 19.28 -4.59
N GLY A 175 2.89 20.45 -3.95
CA GLY A 175 1.73 20.82 -3.12
C GLY A 175 1.66 20.11 -1.77
N LEU A 176 2.77 19.54 -1.31
CA LEU A 176 2.90 18.92 0.01
C LEU A 176 3.46 19.88 1.05
N ARG A 177 3.18 19.62 2.32
CA ARG A 177 3.68 20.40 3.47
C ARG A 177 5.08 19.98 3.90
N GLN A 178 5.38 18.69 3.83
CA GLN A 178 6.64 18.05 4.22
C GLN A 178 6.81 16.74 3.43
N GLY A 179 7.94 16.05 3.63
CA GLY A 179 8.31 14.87 2.82
C GLY A 179 7.34 13.70 2.87
N ASN A 180 6.61 13.51 3.97
CA ASN A 180 5.59 12.46 4.09
C ASN A 180 4.23 12.91 3.56
N PHE A 181 3.45 11.93 3.09
CA PHE A 181 2.12 12.15 2.55
C PHE A 181 1.26 10.89 2.63
N SER A 182 -0.05 11.09 2.69
CA SER A 182 -1.04 10.04 2.48
C SER A 182 -2.13 10.58 1.56
N ILE A 183 -2.20 10.06 0.34
CA ILE A 183 -3.05 10.61 -0.72
C ILE A 183 -4.04 9.56 -1.18
N LEU A 184 -5.32 9.91 -1.29
CA LEU A 184 -6.32 9.07 -1.93
C LEU A 184 -6.73 9.66 -3.28
N ASN A 185 -6.72 8.81 -4.30
CA ASN A 185 -7.27 9.09 -5.62
C ASN A 185 -8.48 8.18 -5.86
N PHE A 186 -9.69 8.74 -5.84
CA PHE A 186 -10.92 7.97 -6.01
C PHE A 186 -11.19 7.55 -7.45
N THR A 187 -10.74 8.34 -8.43
CA THR A 187 -10.89 8.00 -9.85
C THR A 187 -10.01 6.81 -10.23
N LYS A 188 -8.76 6.80 -9.77
CA LYS A 188 -7.83 5.68 -9.99
C LYS A 188 -8.00 4.56 -8.98
N LYS A 189 -8.76 4.78 -7.90
CA LYS A 189 -8.88 3.89 -6.73
C LYS A 189 -7.51 3.49 -6.14
N ILE A 190 -6.67 4.49 -5.88
CA ILE A 190 -5.32 4.30 -5.31
C ILE A 190 -5.18 5.05 -3.99
N ALA A 191 -4.62 4.39 -2.98
CA ALA A 191 -4.09 5.01 -1.78
C ALA A 191 -2.55 4.99 -1.84
N LEU A 192 -1.94 6.17 -1.73
CA LEU A 192 -0.49 6.36 -1.84
C LEU A 192 0.05 6.88 -0.50
N VAL A 193 0.99 6.16 0.11
CA VAL A 193 1.60 6.52 1.39
C VAL A 193 3.12 6.57 1.24
N GLY A 194 3.70 7.70 1.60
CA GLY A 194 5.15 7.94 1.59
C GLY A 194 5.61 8.58 2.89
N GLY A 195 6.79 8.19 3.38
CA GLY A 195 7.53 8.91 4.41
C GLY A 195 7.01 8.73 5.84
N SER A 196 5.97 7.92 6.04
CA SER A 196 5.41 7.59 7.35
C SER A 196 5.24 6.09 7.48
N ALA A 197 5.86 5.55 8.53
CA ALA A 197 5.74 4.17 8.98
C ALA A 197 4.49 3.98 9.86
#